data_AF-A0AAD9NIF5-F1
#
_entry.id   AF-A0AAD9NIF5-F1
#
_cell.length_a   1.000
_cell.length_b   1.000
_cell.length_c   1.000
_cell.angle_alpha   90.00
_cell.angle_beta   90.00
_cell.angle_gamma   90.00
#
_symmetry.space_group_name_H-M   'P 1'
#
loop_
_entity.id
_entity.type
_entity.pdbx_description
1 polymer ?
#
loop_
_entity_poly.entity_id
_entity_poly.type
_entity_poly.pdbx_seq_one_letter_code
_entity_poly.pdbx_strand_id
1 'polypeptide(L)'
;MKVGQSCSHTKPTDYPWWAVDLGSARLVLSVDIYNRVDCNCSERLHDLRVGLMNTWPTTGGSSLVVMDTICATLDGPRTEARYMTQCEKNAVGRYLVIQIDAVKSELSLCEVEVFVHQRKY
;
A
#
# COMPACT_ATOMS: atom_id res chain seq x y z
N MET A 1 -3.82 22.91 -4.20
CA MET A 1 -2.72 22.02 -4.65
C MET A 1 -3.37 20.89 -5.43
N LYS A 2 -2.99 20.70 -6.70
CA LYS A 2 -3.54 19.60 -7.52
C LYS A 2 -2.88 18.31 -7.04
N VAL A 3 -3.66 17.41 -6.45
CA VAL A 3 -3.28 15.99 -6.37
C VAL A 3 -3.11 15.52 -7.83
N GLY A 4 -1.97 14.89 -8.14
CA GLY A 4 -1.66 14.47 -9.50
C GLY A 4 -2.76 13.57 -10.03
N GLN A 5 -3.29 13.86 -11.22
CA GLN A 5 -4.27 12.99 -11.91
C GLN A 5 -3.61 11.74 -12.52
N SER A 6 -2.54 11.24 -11.93
CA SER A 6 -1.83 10.07 -12.44
C SER A 6 -1.94 8.97 -11.40
N CYS A 7 -2.70 7.92 -11.72
CA CYS A 7 -2.80 6.74 -10.89
C CYS A 7 -2.03 5.60 -11.53
N SER A 8 -1.32 4.84 -10.70
CA SER A 8 -0.77 3.55 -11.09
C SER A 8 -1.90 2.55 -11.32
N HIS A 9 -1.63 1.52 -12.13
CA HIS A 9 -2.59 0.45 -12.41
C HIS A 9 -1.85 -0.83 -12.78
N THR A 10 -2.15 -1.96 -12.14
CA THR A 10 -1.65 -3.28 -12.54
C THR A 10 -2.54 -3.90 -13.62
N LYS A 11 -2.05 -4.87 -14.39
CA LYS A 11 -2.98 -5.77 -15.11
C LYS A 11 -3.74 -6.63 -14.09
N PRO A 12 -4.89 -7.23 -14.45
CA PRO A 12 -5.51 -8.28 -13.65
C PRO A 12 -4.49 -9.39 -13.39
N THR A 13 -4.22 -9.67 -12.12
CA THR A 13 -3.35 -10.76 -11.68
C THR A 13 -3.81 -11.27 -10.34
N ASP A 14 -3.25 -12.40 -9.91
CA ASP A 14 -3.46 -12.89 -8.57
C ASP A 14 -2.62 -12.07 -7.58
N TYR A 15 -3.22 -11.66 -6.46
CA TYR A 15 -2.55 -10.94 -5.39
C TYR A 15 -1.70 -9.74 -5.87
N PRO A 16 -2.26 -8.80 -6.67
CA PRO A 16 -1.51 -7.67 -7.20
C PRO A 16 -0.95 -6.82 -6.06
N TRP A 17 0.27 -6.34 -6.25
CA TRP A 17 0.96 -5.55 -5.24
C TRP A 17 1.70 -4.38 -5.86
N TRP A 18 1.95 -3.38 -5.03
CA TRP A 18 2.82 -2.26 -5.28
C TRP A 18 3.81 -2.14 -4.11
N ALA A 19 5.05 -1.76 -4.41
CA ALA A 19 6.06 -1.54 -3.38
C ALA A 19 6.93 -0.33 -3.68
N VAL A 20 7.45 0.29 -2.62
CA VAL A 20 8.41 1.40 -2.68
C VAL A 20 9.58 1.17 -1.73
N ASP A 21 10.79 1.51 -2.18
CA ASP A 21 11.98 1.57 -1.34
C ASP A 21 12.05 2.94 -0.64
N LEU A 22 12.02 2.96 0.69
CA LEU A 22 12.14 4.16 1.52
C LEU A 22 13.60 4.67 1.63
N GLY A 23 14.53 4.01 0.95
CA GLY A 23 15.98 4.30 0.90
C GLY A 23 16.76 3.71 2.06
N SER A 24 16.14 3.57 3.23
CA SER A 24 16.69 2.87 4.40
C SER A 24 15.57 2.37 5.30
N ALA A 25 15.89 1.55 6.31
CA ALA A 25 14.92 1.16 7.31
C ALA A 25 14.43 2.38 8.09
N ARG A 26 13.11 2.60 8.12
CA ARG A 26 12.44 3.71 8.81
C ARG A 26 11.42 3.18 9.80
N LEU A 27 11.27 3.88 10.92
CA LEU A 27 10.11 3.70 11.81
C LEU A 27 8.91 4.40 11.17
N VAL A 28 7.96 3.63 10.65
CA VAL A 28 6.76 4.12 9.97
C VAL A 28 5.63 4.27 11.00
N LEU A 29 4.94 5.40 10.96
CA LEU A 29 3.86 5.75 11.88
C LEU A 29 2.49 5.52 11.23
N SER A 30 2.34 5.98 9.99
CA SER A 30 1.11 5.86 9.23
C SER A 30 1.39 5.84 7.73
N VAL A 31 0.44 5.28 6.98
CA VAL A 31 0.44 5.29 5.52
C VAL A 31 -0.92 5.76 5.05
N ASP A 32 -0.90 6.78 4.19
CA ASP A 32 -2.11 7.28 3.54
C ASP A 32 -2.17 6.81 2.10
N ILE A 33 -3.31 6.27 1.72
CA ILE A 33 -3.56 5.68 0.41
C ILE A 33 -4.63 6.48 -0.29
N TYR A 34 -4.32 6.98 -1.49
CA TYR A 34 -5.26 7.74 -2.30
C TYR A 34 -5.79 6.87 -3.43
N ASN A 35 -7.09 6.62 -3.42
CA ASN A 35 -7.78 5.76 -4.38
C ASN A 35 -8.13 6.52 -5.68
N ARG A 36 -8.37 5.75 -6.75
CA ARG A 36 -8.91 6.25 -8.00
C ARG A 36 -10.43 6.40 -7.92
N VAL A 37 -10.91 7.64 -7.98
CA VAL A 37 -12.35 7.98 -7.84
C VAL A 37 -12.92 8.72 -9.05
N ASP A 38 -12.14 8.90 -10.11
CA ASP A 38 -12.55 9.59 -11.34
C ASP A 38 -13.34 8.68 -12.33
N CYS A 39 -13.48 7.39 -12.02
CA CYS A 39 -14.33 6.44 -12.74
C CYS A 39 -15.20 5.59 -11.81
N ASN A 40 -16.18 4.87 -12.37
CA ASN A 40 -16.96 3.83 -11.67
C ASN A 40 -16.11 2.56 -11.51
N CYS A 41 -15.01 2.69 -10.78
CA CYS A 41 -13.92 1.73 -10.67
C CYS A 41 -13.26 1.77 -9.28
N SER A 42 -13.77 2.59 -8.35
CA SER A 42 -13.16 2.81 -7.04
C SER A 42 -13.21 1.55 -6.17
N GLU A 43 -14.18 0.67 -6.42
CA GLU A 43 -14.34 -0.63 -5.77
C GLU A 43 -13.19 -1.61 -6.03
N ARG A 44 -12.33 -1.34 -7.02
CA ARG A 44 -11.11 -2.11 -7.29
C ARG A 44 -10.11 -2.07 -6.15
N LEU A 45 -10.17 -1.03 -5.32
CA LEU A 45 -9.45 -1.02 -4.06
C LEU A 45 -10.26 -1.85 -3.05
N HIS A 46 -9.78 -3.05 -2.73
CA HIS A 46 -10.44 -3.97 -1.82
C HIS A 46 -9.40 -4.87 -1.15
N ASP A 47 -9.76 -5.42 0.02
CA ASP A 47 -8.99 -6.44 0.74
C ASP A 47 -7.48 -6.16 0.80
N LEU A 48 -7.15 -4.91 1.13
CA LEU A 48 -5.76 -4.46 1.13
C LEU A 48 -5.02 -4.95 2.34
N ARG A 49 -3.75 -5.26 2.13
CA ARG A 49 -2.73 -5.48 3.14
C ARG A 49 -1.62 -4.48 2.93
N VAL A 50 -1.33 -3.72 3.98
CA VAL A 50 -0.28 -2.71 4.01
C VAL A 50 0.75 -3.16 5.03
N GLY A 51 1.99 -3.34 4.59
CA GLY A 51 3.03 -3.83 5.48
C GLY A 51 4.43 -3.46 5.05
N LEU A 52 5.37 -3.72 5.95
CA LEU A 52 6.76 -3.37 5.82
C LEU A 52 7.61 -4.62 5.66
N MET A 53 8.70 -4.48 4.92
CA MET A 53 9.71 -5.50 4.73
C MET A 53 11.11 -4.92 4.84
N ASN A 54 12.07 -5.76 5.21
CA ASN A 54 13.50 -5.44 5.18
C ASN A 54 14.19 -5.88 3.89
N THR A 55 13.53 -6.73 3.09
CA THR A 55 13.99 -7.20 1.78
C THR A 55 12.94 -6.90 0.71
N TRP A 56 13.37 -6.80 -0.56
CA TRP A 56 12.47 -6.52 -1.68
C TRP A 56 11.52 -7.70 -1.92
N PRO A 57 10.21 -7.49 -2.15
CA PRO A 57 9.26 -8.56 -2.41
C PRO A 57 9.59 -9.32 -3.70
N THR A 58 9.57 -10.66 -3.64
CA THR A 58 9.94 -11.55 -4.77
C THR A 58 8.80 -12.35 -5.37
N THR A 59 7.58 -12.25 -4.81
CA THR A 59 6.45 -13.14 -5.18
C THR A 59 5.87 -12.88 -6.57
N GLY A 60 6.23 -11.77 -7.22
CA GLY A 60 5.81 -11.46 -8.60
C GLY A 60 4.30 -11.35 -8.82
N GLY A 61 3.48 -11.35 -7.76
CA GLY A 61 2.02 -11.38 -7.87
C GLY A 61 1.50 -12.78 -8.21
N SER A 62 2.08 -13.84 -7.64
CA SER A 62 1.52 -15.20 -7.69
C SER A 62 1.15 -15.74 -6.32
N SER A 63 1.51 -15.02 -5.25
CA SER A 63 1.18 -15.36 -3.87
C SER A 63 1.21 -14.11 -3.00
N LEU A 64 0.61 -14.24 -1.81
CA LEU A 64 0.74 -13.26 -0.75
C LEU A 64 2.20 -13.04 -0.38
N VAL A 65 2.56 -11.78 -0.23
CA VAL A 65 3.84 -11.36 0.33
C VAL A 65 3.80 -11.60 1.84
N VAL A 66 4.81 -12.32 2.35
CA VAL A 66 5.01 -12.47 3.79
C VAL A 66 5.67 -11.19 4.29
N MET A 67 4.87 -10.30 4.87
CA MET A 67 5.32 -9.01 5.40
C MET A 67 5.90 -9.20 6.80
N ASP A 68 7.04 -8.55 7.08
CA ASP A 68 7.69 -8.60 8.40
C ASP A 68 6.85 -7.88 9.47
N THR A 69 6.12 -6.85 9.07
CA THR A 69 5.21 -6.10 9.93
C THR A 69 3.98 -5.67 9.14
N ILE A 70 2.79 -5.92 9.68
CA ILE A 70 1.53 -5.42 9.10
C ILE A 70 1.23 -4.06 9.75
N CYS A 71 1.02 -3.04 8.91
CA CYS A 71 0.49 -1.77 9.35
C CYS A 71 -1.04 -1.81 9.40
N ALA A 72 -1.67 -2.31 8.33
CA ALA A 72 -3.12 -2.42 8.29
C ALA A 72 -3.60 -3.51 7.34
N THR A 73 -4.77 -4.06 7.66
CA THR A 73 -5.61 -4.80 6.74
C THR A 73 -6.91 -4.01 6.56
N LEU A 74 -7.32 -3.79 5.32
CA LEU A 74 -8.52 -3.03 4.98
C LEU A 74 -9.43 -3.89 4.12
N ASP A 75 -10.46 -4.45 4.73
CA ASP A 75 -11.50 -5.21 4.00
C ASP A 75 -12.18 -4.32 2.97
N GLY A 76 -12.58 -4.87 1.82
CA GLY A 76 -13.23 -4.13 0.75
C GLY A 76 -14.75 -4.24 0.70
N PRO A 77 -15.38 -3.57 -0.30
CA PRO A 77 -14.77 -2.59 -1.21
C PRO A 77 -14.50 -1.24 -0.54
N ARG A 78 -13.52 -0.50 -1.05
CA ARG A 78 -13.07 0.80 -0.54
C ARG A 78 -13.33 1.90 -1.58
N THR A 79 -14.45 2.63 -1.45
CA THR A 79 -14.90 3.63 -2.45
C THR A 79 -14.56 5.09 -2.14
N GLU A 80 -13.97 5.37 -0.97
CA GLU A 80 -13.53 6.71 -0.56
C GLU A 80 -12.22 7.09 -1.24
N ALA A 81 -11.97 8.40 -1.35
CA ALA A 81 -10.80 8.93 -2.05
C ALA A 81 -9.48 8.75 -1.27
N ARG A 82 -9.53 8.61 0.06
CA ARG A 82 -8.35 8.53 0.92
C ARG A 82 -8.58 7.58 2.10
N TYR A 83 -7.59 6.75 2.39
CA TYR A 83 -7.57 5.86 3.55
C TYR A 83 -6.31 6.11 4.37
N MET A 84 -6.49 6.45 5.64
CA MET A 84 -5.40 6.63 6.59
C MET A 84 -5.22 5.35 7.40
N THR A 85 -4.03 4.79 7.41
CA THR A 85 -3.68 3.58 8.17
C THR A 85 -2.68 3.91 9.25
N GLN A 86 -2.76 3.24 10.40
CA GLN A 86 -1.82 3.42 11.51
C GLN A 86 -1.00 2.15 11.67
N CYS A 87 0.33 2.29 11.68
CA CYS A 87 1.22 1.18 11.97
C CYS A 87 1.39 1.01 13.50
N GLU A 88 1.80 -0.18 13.93
CA GLU A 88 2.17 -0.42 15.32
C GLU A 88 3.38 0.44 15.75
N LYS A 89 3.51 0.67 17.07
CA LYS A 89 4.48 1.62 17.67
C LYS A 89 5.95 1.39 17.27
N ASN A 90 6.32 0.17 16.87
CA ASN A 90 7.68 -0.21 16.50
C ASN A 90 7.76 -0.75 15.05
N ALA A 91 6.83 -0.35 14.18
CA ALA A 91 6.82 -0.81 12.79
C ALA A 91 8.02 -0.25 12.01
N VAL A 92 9.03 -1.08 11.81
CA VAL A 92 10.27 -0.71 11.11
C VAL A 92 10.43 -1.56 9.87
N GLY A 93 10.72 -0.89 8.74
CA GLY A 93 11.14 -1.57 7.53
C GLY A 93 11.68 -0.60 6.49
N ARG A 94 12.26 -1.15 5.43
CA ARG A 94 12.81 -0.38 4.30
C ARG A 94 11.85 -0.31 3.13
N TYR A 95 11.09 -1.38 2.88
CA TYR A 95 10.16 -1.44 1.77
C TYR A 95 8.74 -1.43 2.32
N LEU A 96 7.91 -0.52 1.81
CA LEU A 96 6.47 -0.55 2.04
C LEU A 96 5.83 -1.35 0.90
N VAL A 97 4.94 -2.27 1.24
CA VAL A 97 4.18 -3.08 0.30
C VAL A 97 2.69 -2.88 0.55
N ILE A 98 1.95 -2.62 -0.52
CA ILE A 98 0.48 -2.60 -0.54
C ILE A 98 0.05 -3.73 -1.49
N GLN A 99 -0.75 -4.67 -0.99
CA GLN A 99 -1.18 -5.84 -1.75
C GLN A 99 -2.69 -6.07 -1.59
N ILE A 100 -3.37 -6.48 -2.66
CA ILE A 100 -4.73 -6.99 -2.57
C ILE A 100 -4.67 -8.49 -2.22
N ASP A 101 -5.39 -8.92 -1.18
CA ASP A 101 -5.55 -10.32 -0.80
C ASP A 101 -6.70 -10.99 -1.57
N ALA A 102 -6.60 -11.00 -2.89
CA ALA A 102 -7.57 -11.61 -3.77
C ALA A 102 -6.95 -11.99 -5.12
N VAL A 103 -7.62 -12.91 -5.81
CA VAL A 103 -7.23 -13.39 -7.14
C VAL A 103 -7.96 -12.61 -8.23
N LYS A 104 -7.35 -12.51 -9.42
CA LYS A 104 -7.91 -11.79 -10.58
C LYS A 104 -8.32 -10.34 -10.27
N SER A 105 -7.53 -9.65 -9.46
CA SER A 105 -7.76 -8.26 -9.06
C SER A 105 -6.81 -7.30 -9.78
N GLU A 106 -7.20 -6.03 -9.78
CA GLU A 106 -6.40 -4.91 -10.31
C GLU A 106 -6.11 -3.94 -9.17
N LEU A 107 -4.84 -3.62 -8.92
CA LEU A 107 -4.46 -2.60 -7.93
C LEU A 107 -4.29 -1.24 -8.62
N SER A 108 -5.03 -0.24 -8.14
CA SER A 108 -4.92 1.15 -8.57
C SER A 108 -4.61 2.06 -7.39
N LEU A 109 -3.50 2.77 -7.45
CA LEU A 109 -3.08 3.72 -6.41
C LEU A 109 -2.75 5.06 -7.06
N CYS A 110 -3.42 6.13 -6.64
CA CYS A 110 -3.16 7.47 -7.16
C CYS A 110 -2.01 8.16 -6.45
N GLU A 111 -1.91 7.97 -5.14
CA GLU A 111 -0.81 8.49 -4.33
C GLU A 111 -0.67 7.61 -3.09
N VAL A 112 0.54 7.51 -2.57
CA VAL A 112 0.83 6.85 -1.29
C VAL A 112 1.77 7.74 -0.50
N GLU A 113 1.31 8.23 0.66
CA GLU A 113 2.13 9.04 1.55
C GLU A 113 2.55 8.21 2.77
N VAL A 114 3.86 8.20 3.05
CA VAL A 114 4.44 7.43 4.17
C VAL A 114 4.95 8.38 5.23
N PHE A 115 4.38 8.31 6.42
CA PHE A 115 4.76 9.16 7.54
C PHE A 115 5.72 8.39 8.45
N VAL A 116 6.93 8.90 8.57
CA VAL A 116 8.00 8.26 9.35
C VAL A 116 8.39 9.10 10.56
N HIS A 117 8.85 8.43 11.61
CA HIS A 117 9.43 9.12 12.75
C HIS A 117 10.74 9.80 12.36
N GLN A 118 10.83 11.11 12.58
CA GLN A 118 12.07 11.87 12.42
C GLN A 118 12.78 11.99 13.77
N ARG A 119 14.02 11.51 13.85
CA ARG A 119 14.89 11.84 14.98
C ARG A 119 15.26 13.32 14.86
N LYS A 120 14.85 14.13 15.84
CA LYS A 120 15.38 15.48 16.00
C LYS A 120 16.80 15.36 16.56
N TYR A 121 17.76 16.01 15.89
CA TYR A 121 19.10 16.25 16.43
C TYR A 121 19.05 17.42 17.40
#